data_AF-A0A7X8U4X4-F1
#
_entry.id   AF-A0A7X8U4X4-F1
#
_cell.length_a   1.000
_cell.length_b   1.000
_cell.length_c   1.000
_cell.angle_alpha   90.00
_cell.angle_beta   90.00
_cell.angle_gamma   90.00
#
_symmetry.space_group_name_H-M   'P 1'
#
loop_
_entity.id
_entity.type
_entity.pdbx_description
1 polymer ?
#
loop_
_entity_poly.entity_id
_entity_poly.type
_entity_poly.pdbx_seq_one_letter_code
_entity_poly.pdbx_strand_id
1 'polypeptide(L)'
;MVMRLTGLATGMDIDQMVTDLMKANRMKVDTIFQKKQLLEWKRDDYRDINSKLLALRNNAFNMRLTSSYNQKTVVSSNTNILTATAGNSAVPSNYTVTVHNLAAGVSKTSTEALAPSYTGTGSERVVNTLGEQFGLSGEVTFTLAGAVDGVAKEQSFTFDTAAANINDVVKAINSAGIGINASYDSGTERFFLMTPGTGSESKIHVKADAENFLTDNLKLAVNVGADESNAHVGIDATIDFNDATGLKFSSNQFTLNGINFDLKSGGGQTVTVTVGRDIDAAVDNIKAFVELYNSTIEMLNTKMTEKRNKDYPPLTDEQKADMKEKEIEQWEEKARSGIFRSDLLLTSSYNKLRNAAMSRVEIEPGVYSSLSEIGINTKIYSENGKLHIDEDKLREALTNDPDKVMSIFNNTGETDSESGIAVRLCGALDAAMGSITSRAGSGLSQYDESYLSKSIRDVENQMERAEKRFKALEERYYRQFTAMEDAINMMNAQSAWLAQQFSG
;
A
#
# COMPACT_ATOMS: atom_id res chain seq x y z
N MET A 1 -40.24 -38.30 -14.35
CA MET A 1 -40.57 -37.32 -15.41
C MET A 1 -42.00 -37.61 -15.85
N VAL A 2 -42.94 -36.69 -15.56
CA VAL A 2 -44.35 -36.85 -15.94
C VAL A 2 -44.47 -36.58 -17.45
N MET A 3 -45.17 -37.43 -18.20
CA MET A 3 -45.46 -37.16 -19.61
C MET A 3 -46.38 -35.93 -19.70
N ARG A 4 -45.90 -34.85 -20.31
CA ARG A 4 -46.67 -33.64 -20.61
C ARG A 4 -47.48 -33.92 -21.87
N LEU A 5 -48.78 -34.16 -21.72
CA LEU A 5 -49.70 -34.32 -22.85
C LEU A 5 -50.23 -32.93 -23.22
N THR A 6 -49.87 -32.45 -24.41
CA THR A 6 -50.24 -31.12 -24.90
C THR A 6 -51.64 -31.13 -25.48
N GLY A 7 -52.68 -31.21 -24.64
CA GLY A 7 -54.08 -30.84 -24.96
C GLY A 7 -54.69 -31.40 -26.26
N LEU A 8 -54.14 -32.48 -26.81
CA LEU A 8 -54.45 -32.93 -28.17
C LEU A 8 -55.90 -33.41 -28.33
N ALA A 9 -56.57 -33.79 -27.23
CA ALA A 9 -57.94 -34.29 -27.24
C ALA A 9 -59.00 -33.20 -27.11
N THR A 10 -58.66 -32.12 -26.41
CA THR A 10 -59.61 -31.06 -26.00
C THR A 10 -59.34 -29.72 -26.68
N GLY A 11 -58.14 -29.52 -27.24
CA GLY A 11 -57.68 -28.23 -27.74
C GLY A 11 -57.32 -27.22 -26.63
N MET A 12 -57.23 -27.67 -25.37
CA MET A 12 -56.91 -26.80 -24.24
C MET A 12 -55.41 -26.49 -24.13
N ASP A 13 -55.08 -25.23 -23.85
CA ASP A 13 -53.72 -24.80 -23.50
C ASP A 13 -53.44 -25.11 -22.01
N ILE A 14 -53.05 -26.36 -21.77
CA ILE A 14 -52.75 -26.88 -20.43
C ILE A 14 -51.55 -26.14 -19.82
N ASP A 15 -50.56 -25.76 -20.62
CA ASP A 15 -49.37 -25.06 -20.13
C ASP A 15 -49.74 -23.66 -19.60
N GLN A 16 -50.57 -22.91 -20.34
CA GLN A 16 -51.07 -21.61 -19.90
C GLN A 16 -51.96 -21.73 -18.65
N MET A 17 -52.84 -22.73 -18.59
CA MET A 17 -53.71 -22.93 -17.41
C MET A 17 -52.93 -23.32 -16.16
N VAL A 18 -51.95 -24.23 -16.29
CA VAL A 18 -51.07 -24.58 -15.17
C VAL A 18 -50.27 -23.36 -14.73
N THR A 19 -49.74 -22.59 -15.67
CA THR A 19 -49.03 -21.32 -15.39
C THR A 19 -49.91 -20.36 -14.60
N ASP A 20 -51.16 -20.16 -15.04
CA ASP A 20 -52.13 -19.28 -14.38
C ASP A 20 -52.49 -19.74 -12.97
N LEU A 21 -52.69 -21.05 -12.76
CA LEU A 21 -52.91 -21.64 -11.43
C LEU A 21 -51.69 -21.49 -10.51
N MET A 22 -50.49 -21.49 -11.09
CA MET A 22 -49.25 -21.38 -10.35
C MET A 22 -48.84 -19.95 -9.99
N LYS A 23 -49.40 -18.92 -10.65
CA LYS A 23 -49.08 -17.49 -10.42
C LYS A 23 -49.07 -17.10 -8.94
N ALA A 24 -50.12 -17.46 -8.19
CA ALA A 24 -50.22 -17.11 -6.76
C ALA A 24 -49.15 -17.80 -5.89
N ASN A 25 -48.73 -19.01 -6.26
CA ASN A 25 -47.66 -19.71 -5.56
C ASN A 25 -46.28 -19.20 -5.98
N ARG A 26 -46.11 -18.77 -7.23
CA ARG A 26 -44.88 -18.14 -7.73
C ARG A 26 -44.57 -16.85 -6.97
N MET A 27 -45.56 -15.97 -6.82
CA MET A 27 -45.41 -14.72 -6.05
C MET A 27 -44.89 -14.95 -4.61
N LYS A 28 -45.27 -16.06 -3.97
CA LYS A 28 -44.78 -16.41 -2.62
C LYS A 28 -43.29 -16.78 -2.65
N VAL A 29 -42.86 -17.54 -3.65
CA VAL A 29 -41.44 -17.89 -3.84
C VAL A 29 -40.64 -16.62 -4.14
N ASP A 30 -41.13 -15.76 -5.03
CA ASP A 30 -40.47 -14.51 -5.41
C ASP A 30 -40.31 -13.57 -4.21
N THR A 31 -41.31 -13.51 -3.31
CA THR A 31 -41.22 -12.73 -2.07
C THR A 31 -40.10 -13.23 -1.15
N ILE A 32 -39.89 -14.55 -1.06
CA ILE A 32 -38.80 -15.15 -0.27
C ILE A 32 -37.44 -14.84 -0.92
N PHE A 33 -37.35 -14.97 -2.24
CA PHE A 33 -36.16 -14.59 -3.01
C PHE A 33 -35.81 -13.11 -2.80
N GLN A 34 -36.78 -12.21 -2.93
CA GLN A 34 -36.60 -10.78 -2.70
C GLN A 34 -36.11 -10.49 -1.27
N LYS A 35 -36.67 -11.18 -0.28
CA LYS A 35 -36.19 -11.06 1.11
C LYS A 35 -34.73 -11.52 1.24
N LYS A 36 -34.34 -12.63 0.61
CA LYS A 36 -32.95 -13.10 0.57
C LYS A 36 -32.05 -12.02 -0.01
N GLN A 37 -32.39 -11.52 -1.20
CA GLN A 37 -31.58 -10.54 -1.92
C GLN A 37 -31.39 -9.24 -1.11
N LEU A 38 -32.42 -8.77 -0.40
CA LEU A 38 -32.31 -7.60 0.48
C LEU A 38 -31.37 -7.84 1.66
N LEU A 39 -31.36 -9.04 2.24
CA LEU A 39 -30.45 -9.39 3.32
C LEU A 39 -29.00 -9.46 2.84
N GLU A 40 -28.77 -10.00 1.64
CA GLU A 40 -27.45 -10.03 1.01
C GLU A 40 -26.94 -8.61 0.74
N TRP A 41 -27.74 -7.76 0.09
CA TRP A 41 -27.38 -6.35 -0.13
C TRP A 41 -27.13 -5.62 1.18
N LYS A 42 -27.98 -5.84 2.20
CA LYS A 42 -27.75 -5.23 3.52
C LYS A 42 -26.43 -5.68 4.14
N ARG A 43 -26.07 -6.96 4.01
CA ARG A 43 -24.80 -7.49 4.51
C ARG A 43 -23.62 -6.85 3.77
N ASP A 44 -23.70 -6.80 2.45
CA ASP A 44 -22.60 -6.32 1.61
C ASP A 44 -22.40 -4.81 1.79
N ASP A 45 -23.47 -4.02 1.83
CA ASP A 45 -23.40 -2.59 2.15
C ASP A 45 -22.85 -2.33 3.57
N TYR A 46 -23.16 -3.17 4.57
CA TYR A 46 -22.53 -3.06 5.90
C TYR A 46 -21.02 -3.28 5.81
N ARG A 47 -20.56 -4.23 5.00
CA ARG A 47 -19.13 -4.51 4.80
C ARG A 47 -18.45 -3.33 4.08
N ASP A 48 -19.11 -2.71 3.12
CA ASP A 48 -18.62 -1.50 2.45
C ASP A 48 -18.50 -0.32 3.43
N ILE A 49 -19.50 -0.13 4.29
CA ILE A 49 -19.43 0.85 5.38
C ILE A 49 -18.21 0.54 6.27
N ASN A 50 -17.99 -0.72 6.63
CA ASN A 50 -16.86 -1.14 7.46
C ASN A 50 -15.51 -0.76 6.82
N SER A 51 -15.37 -0.96 5.51
CA SER A 51 -14.18 -0.56 4.75
C SER A 51 -13.96 0.96 4.78
N LYS A 52 -15.03 1.77 4.70
CA LYS A 52 -14.93 3.24 4.84
C LYS A 52 -14.58 3.67 6.26
N LEU A 53 -15.13 3.02 7.28
CA LEU A 53 -14.76 3.26 8.68
C LEU A 53 -13.29 2.91 8.94
N LEU A 54 -12.79 1.83 8.34
CA LEU A 54 -11.38 1.44 8.44
C LEU A 54 -10.45 2.49 7.83
N ALA A 55 -10.81 3.08 6.68
CA ALA A 55 -10.04 4.16 6.08
C ALA A 55 -9.94 5.36 7.04
N LEU A 56 -11.07 5.81 7.60
CA LEU A 56 -11.08 6.88 8.61
C LEU A 56 -10.27 6.51 9.85
N ARG A 57 -10.36 5.26 10.30
CA ARG A 57 -9.64 4.77 11.48
C ARG A 57 -8.13 4.79 11.27
N ASN A 58 -7.64 4.41 10.09
CA ASN A 58 -6.22 4.47 9.76
C ASN A 58 -5.71 5.91 9.71
N ASN A 59 -6.48 6.83 9.14
CA ASN A 59 -6.12 8.24 9.13
C ASN A 59 -6.16 8.85 10.55
N ALA A 60 -7.20 8.56 11.34
CA ALA A 60 -7.28 8.95 12.75
C ALA A 60 -6.10 8.37 13.56
N PHE A 61 -5.64 7.15 13.25
CA PHE A 61 -4.45 6.59 13.87
C PHE A 61 -3.20 7.42 13.57
N ASN A 62 -3.00 7.86 12.32
CA ASN A 62 -1.88 8.72 11.96
C ASN A 62 -1.88 10.04 12.76
N MET A 63 -3.07 10.59 13.05
CA MET A 63 -3.21 11.77 13.89
C MET A 63 -2.77 11.55 15.35
N ARG A 64 -2.51 10.31 15.78
CA ARG A 64 -1.91 10.00 17.08
C ARG A 64 -0.38 10.11 17.07
N LEU A 65 0.24 10.12 15.90
CA LEU A 65 1.69 10.11 15.75
C LEU A 65 2.27 11.53 15.84
N THR A 66 3.30 11.73 16.66
CA THR A 66 4.03 13.01 16.77
C THR A 66 4.58 13.48 15.42
N SER A 67 4.99 12.54 14.56
CA SER A 67 5.49 12.83 13.22
C SER A 67 4.47 13.50 12.29
N SER A 68 3.17 13.41 12.58
CA SER A 68 2.12 14.05 11.78
C SER A 68 2.06 15.57 11.99
N TYR A 69 2.65 16.07 13.08
CA TYR A 69 2.65 17.49 13.45
C TYR A 69 4.04 18.12 13.40
N ASN A 70 5.08 17.32 13.68
CA ASN A 70 6.45 17.79 13.85
C ASN A 70 7.36 17.51 12.64
N GLN A 71 6.78 17.45 11.43
CA GLN A 71 7.57 17.37 10.21
C GLN A 71 8.52 18.57 10.09
N LYS A 72 9.68 18.34 9.48
CA LYS A 72 10.75 19.33 9.38
C LYS A 72 11.03 19.65 7.92
N THR A 73 11.24 20.91 7.64
CA THR A 73 11.79 21.36 6.36
C THR A 73 13.26 21.67 6.52
N VAL A 74 14.04 21.49 5.45
CA VAL A 74 15.44 21.91 5.41
C VAL A 74 15.68 22.68 4.12
N VAL A 75 16.24 23.87 4.24
CA VAL A 75 16.61 24.72 3.10
C VAL A 75 18.11 24.99 3.18
N SER A 76 18.83 24.65 2.12
CA SER A 76 20.22 25.04 1.93
C SER A 76 20.28 26.32 1.10
N SER A 77 21.04 27.31 1.58
CA SER A 77 21.29 28.55 0.82
C SER A 77 22.08 28.32 -0.48
N ASN A 78 22.77 27.18 -0.62
CA ASN A 78 23.43 26.79 -1.86
C ASN A 78 23.49 25.26 -2.02
N THR A 79 22.56 24.71 -2.79
CA THR A 79 22.43 23.27 -3.04
C THR A 79 23.56 22.68 -3.90
N ASN A 80 24.32 23.51 -4.62
CA ASN A 80 25.49 23.05 -5.38
C ASN A 80 26.69 22.74 -4.47
N ILE A 81 26.69 23.25 -3.23
CA ILE A 81 27.74 22.97 -2.24
C ILE A 81 27.30 21.83 -1.33
N LEU A 82 26.09 21.89 -0.79
CA LEU A 82 25.53 20.82 0.01
C LEU A 82 24.00 20.85 0.00
N THR A 83 23.43 19.67 0.13
CA THR A 83 22.01 19.46 0.46
C THR A 83 21.88 18.83 1.83
N ALA A 84 20.74 19.00 2.47
CA ALA A 84 20.49 18.40 3.78
C ALA A 84 19.02 18.02 3.95
N THR A 85 18.78 17.02 4.79
CA THR A 85 17.43 16.64 5.26
C THR A 85 17.43 16.55 6.79
N ALA A 86 16.30 16.83 7.41
CA ALA A 86 16.18 16.80 8.87
C ALA A 86 15.58 15.47 9.32
N GLY A 87 16.26 14.80 10.25
CA GLY A 87 15.67 13.73 11.04
C GLY A 87 14.80 14.27 12.18
N ASN A 88 14.12 13.38 12.90
CA ASN A 88 13.18 13.76 13.96
C ASN A 88 13.82 14.53 15.12
N SER A 89 15.12 14.31 15.38
CA SER A 89 15.87 14.99 16.45
C SER A 89 16.47 16.34 16.03
N ALA A 90 16.33 16.73 14.75
CA ALA A 90 16.83 18.02 14.28
C ALA A 90 16.08 19.17 14.96
N VAL A 91 16.84 20.09 15.53
CA VAL A 91 16.29 21.29 16.19
C VAL A 91 16.04 22.36 15.12
N PRO A 92 14.85 22.99 15.08
CA PRO A 92 14.62 24.11 14.17
C PRO A 92 15.56 25.28 14.50
N SER A 93 16.46 25.61 13.58
CA SER A 93 17.43 26.69 13.71
C SER A 93 18.12 26.96 12.37
N ASN A 94 18.91 28.03 12.32
CA ASN A 94 19.88 28.26 11.26
C ASN A 94 21.23 27.69 11.69
N TYR A 95 21.83 26.89 10.81
CA TYR A 95 23.15 26.30 10.98
C TYR A 95 24.09 26.85 9.93
N THR A 96 25.32 27.20 10.32
CA THR A 96 26.37 27.58 9.36
C THR A 96 27.29 26.40 9.14
N VAL A 97 27.49 26.01 7.88
CA VAL A 97 28.35 24.89 7.50
C VAL A 97 29.36 25.36 6.48
N THR A 98 30.65 25.23 6.80
CA THR A 98 31.74 25.52 5.86
C THR A 98 32.33 24.22 5.37
N VAL A 99 32.33 23.99 4.05
CA VAL A 99 32.85 22.74 3.47
C VAL A 99 34.25 22.97 2.91
N HIS A 100 35.26 22.43 3.58
CA HIS A 100 36.67 22.59 3.17
C HIS A 100 37.03 21.64 2.04
N ASN A 101 36.87 20.34 2.26
CA ASN A 101 37.12 19.30 1.25
C ASN A 101 36.10 18.17 1.37
N LEU A 102 35.90 17.46 0.25
CA LEU A 102 35.06 16.27 0.20
C LEU A 102 35.84 15.02 0.62
N ALA A 103 35.10 14.02 1.10
CA ALA A 103 35.62 12.68 1.29
C ALA A 103 35.90 12.06 -0.08
N ALA A 104 37.06 11.43 -0.22
CA ALA A 104 37.49 10.75 -1.45
C ALA A 104 38.07 9.38 -1.11
N GLY A 105 37.85 8.41 -1.99
CA GLY A 105 38.48 7.11 -1.95
C GLY A 105 39.88 7.14 -2.55
N VAL A 106 40.50 5.97 -2.65
CA VAL A 106 41.78 5.79 -3.34
C VAL A 106 41.52 5.26 -4.73
N SER A 107 42.16 5.84 -5.74
CA SER A 107 42.19 5.31 -7.10
C SER A 107 43.63 5.21 -7.59
N LYS A 108 43.96 4.05 -8.17
CA LYS A 108 45.25 3.74 -8.77
C LYS A 108 45.02 3.18 -10.15
N THR A 109 45.53 3.88 -11.15
CA THR A 109 45.37 3.55 -12.56
C THR A 109 46.72 3.28 -13.17
N SER A 110 46.77 2.41 -14.17
CA SER A 110 47.94 2.25 -15.03
C SER A 110 48.40 3.63 -15.51
N THR A 111 49.68 3.94 -15.41
CA THR A 111 50.23 5.25 -15.82
C THR A 111 50.25 5.41 -17.33
N GLU A 112 50.29 4.30 -18.06
CA GLU A 112 50.26 4.24 -19.54
C GLU A 112 49.30 3.16 -20.02
N ALA A 113 49.08 3.10 -21.35
CA ALA A 113 48.41 1.97 -21.96
C ALA A 113 49.24 0.68 -21.76
N LEU A 114 48.53 -0.40 -21.47
CA LEU A 114 49.05 -1.75 -21.34
C LEU A 114 49.06 -2.43 -22.71
N ALA A 115 49.70 -3.58 -22.83
CA ALA A 115 49.58 -4.39 -24.04
C ALA A 115 48.12 -4.84 -24.26
N PRO A 116 47.68 -5.05 -25.52
CA PRO A 116 46.30 -5.41 -25.82
C PRO A 116 45.88 -6.72 -25.15
N SER A 117 44.69 -6.75 -24.53
CA SER A 117 44.15 -7.94 -23.88
C SER A 117 43.52 -8.96 -24.83
N TYR A 118 43.53 -8.69 -26.14
CA TYR A 118 43.02 -9.58 -27.17
C TYR A 118 43.84 -9.46 -28.45
N THR A 119 43.74 -10.50 -29.27
CA THR A 119 44.19 -10.53 -30.66
C THR A 119 42.99 -10.64 -31.60
N GLY A 120 43.17 -10.23 -32.87
CA GLY A 120 42.10 -10.22 -33.88
C GLY A 120 41.20 -8.98 -33.88
N THR A 121 40.27 -8.91 -34.84
CA THR A 121 39.37 -7.76 -35.03
C THR A 121 37.89 -8.18 -35.08
N GLY A 122 36.98 -7.33 -34.60
CA GLY A 122 35.54 -7.58 -34.69
C GLY A 122 35.10 -8.82 -33.91
N SER A 123 34.36 -9.72 -34.56
CA SER A 123 33.81 -10.94 -33.96
C SER A 123 34.84 -12.05 -33.70
N GLU A 124 36.08 -11.90 -34.18
CA GLU A 124 37.16 -12.90 -34.06
C GLU A 124 38.11 -12.61 -32.90
N ARG A 125 37.71 -11.76 -31.95
CA ARG A 125 38.54 -11.42 -30.79
C ARG A 125 38.82 -12.65 -29.94
N VAL A 126 40.09 -12.97 -29.76
CA VAL A 126 40.59 -13.98 -28.82
C VAL A 126 41.25 -13.27 -27.65
N VAL A 127 40.83 -13.58 -26.42
CA VAL A 127 41.41 -12.98 -25.21
C VAL A 127 42.80 -13.55 -24.99
N ASN A 128 43.79 -12.67 -24.84
CA ASN A 128 45.16 -13.05 -24.54
C ASN A 128 45.28 -13.48 -23.08
N THR A 129 46.05 -14.53 -22.84
CA THR A 129 46.54 -14.89 -21.51
C THR A 129 47.48 -13.81 -20.98
N LEU A 130 47.77 -13.80 -19.67
CA LEU A 130 48.74 -12.88 -19.09
C LEU A 130 50.13 -13.07 -19.72
N GLY A 131 50.50 -14.32 -20.05
CA GLY A 131 51.74 -14.65 -20.74
C GLY A 131 51.81 -14.05 -22.14
N GLU A 132 50.75 -14.17 -22.93
CA GLU A 132 50.68 -13.58 -24.28
C GLU A 132 50.63 -12.06 -24.25
N GLN A 133 49.86 -11.48 -23.31
CA GLN A 133 49.70 -10.03 -23.20
C GLN A 133 50.98 -9.36 -22.73
N PHE A 134 51.65 -9.90 -21.72
CA PHE A 134 52.76 -9.23 -21.03
C PHE A 134 54.13 -9.89 -21.23
N GLY A 135 54.21 -11.00 -21.98
CA GLY A 135 55.45 -11.75 -22.17
C GLY A 135 55.92 -12.51 -20.93
N LEU A 136 54.97 -12.91 -20.07
CA LEU A 136 55.24 -13.56 -18.79
C LEU A 136 55.24 -15.10 -18.91
N SER A 137 55.89 -15.76 -17.96
CA SER A 137 55.92 -17.22 -17.86
C SER A 137 55.86 -17.68 -16.41
N GLY A 138 55.24 -18.82 -16.13
CA GLY A 138 55.08 -19.35 -14.78
C GLY A 138 53.90 -18.71 -14.05
N GLU A 139 54.05 -18.44 -12.76
CA GLU A 139 53.01 -17.82 -11.93
C GLU A 139 53.37 -16.37 -11.59
N VAL A 140 52.36 -15.51 -11.46
CA VAL A 140 52.48 -14.19 -10.84
C VAL A 140 51.73 -14.16 -9.53
N THR A 141 52.37 -13.62 -8.49
CA THR A 141 51.83 -13.54 -7.13
C THR A 141 51.97 -12.13 -6.55
N PHE A 142 50.86 -11.63 -6.00
CA PHE A 142 50.83 -10.36 -5.28
C PHE A 142 49.85 -10.41 -4.12
N THR A 143 50.03 -9.52 -3.15
CA THR A 143 49.20 -9.44 -1.95
C THR A 143 48.64 -8.03 -1.81
N LEU A 144 47.31 -7.93 -1.78
CA LEU A 144 46.60 -6.68 -1.54
C LEU A 144 45.97 -6.68 -0.15
N ALA A 145 46.11 -5.56 0.54
CA ALA A 145 45.37 -5.27 1.75
C ALA A 145 44.51 -4.01 1.56
N GLY A 146 43.25 -4.11 1.95
CA GLY A 146 42.28 -3.02 1.97
C GLY A 146 41.57 -2.97 3.32
N ALA A 147 40.39 -2.34 3.35
CA ALA A 147 39.53 -2.32 4.52
C ALA A 147 38.06 -2.40 4.14
N VAL A 148 37.27 -3.07 4.97
CA VAL A 148 35.81 -3.11 4.89
C VAL A 148 35.27 -2.69 6.23
N ASP A 149 34.48 -1.62 6.27
CA ASP A 149 33.90 -1.05 7.49
C ASP A 149 34.96 -0.78 8.58
N GLY A 150 36.09 -0.21 8.19
CA GLY A 150 37.23 0.09 9.08
C GLY A 150 38.09 -1.13 9.46
N VAL A 151 37.67 -2.35 9.09
CA VAL A 151 38.42 -3.58 9.42
C VAL A 151 39.38 -3.92 8.28
N ALA A 152 40.67 -3.98 8.60
CA ALA A 152 41.70 -4.38 7.65
C ALA A 152 41.49 -5.82 7.16
N LYS A 153 41.60 -6.02 5.85
CA LYS A 153 41.55 -7.34 5.20
C LYS A 153 42.68 -7.46 4.20
N GLU A 154 43.24 -8.66 4.10
CA GLU A 154 44.38 -8.95 3.23
C GLU A 154 44.13 -10.25 2.47
N GLN A 155 44.54 -10.30 1.20
CA GLN A 155 44.47 -11.50 0.37
C GLN A 155 45.69 -11.55 -0.55
N SER A 156 46.29 -12.74 -0.64
CA SER A 156 47.28 -13.08 -1.65
C SER A 156 46.61 -13.71 -2.87
N PHE A 157 47.06 -13.33 -4.06
CA PHE A 157 46.55 -13.77 -5.34
C PHE A 157 47.69 -14.39 -6.13
N THR A 158 47.44 -15.55 -6.74
CA THR A 158 48.39 -16.26 -7.60
C THR A 158 47.69 -16.67 -8.90
N PHE A 159 48.33 -16.43 -10.04
CA PHE A 159 47.79 -16.76 -11.36
C PHE A 159 48.84 -17.45 -12.23
N ASP A 160 48.46 -18.58 -12.83
CA ASP A 160 49.23 -19.20 -13.92
C ASP A 160 49.10 -18.31 -15.17
N THR A 161 50.22 -17.75 -15.61
CA THR A 161 50.29 -16.80 -16.73
C THR A 161 49.90 -17.42 -18.07
N ALA A 162 49.99 -18.74 -18.23
CA ALA A 162 49.61 -19.43 -19.45
C ALA A 162 48.11 -19.74 -19.53
N ALA A 163 47.36 -19.60 -18.43
CA ALA A 163 45.94 -19.95 -18.35
C ALA A 163 45.05 -18.74 -18.00
N ALA A 164 45.49 -17.89 -17.08
CA ALA A 164 44.73 -16.72 -16.65
C ALA A 164 44.86 -15.57 -17.65
N ASN A 165 43.84 -14.72 -17.73
CA ASN A 165 43.89 -13.44 -18.44
C ASN A 165 43.58 -12.27 -17.48
N ILE A 166 43.72 -11.03 -17.97
CA ILE A 166 43.52 -9.82 -17.16
C ILE A 166 42.12 -9.73 -16.53
N ASN A 167 41.08 -10.29 -17.16
CA ASN A 167 39.73 -10.29 -16.60
C ASN A 167 39.59 -11.26 -15.42
N ASP A 168 40.39 -12.33 -15.39
CA ASP A 168 40.40 -13.26 -14.26
C ASP A 168 41.07 -12.61 -13.04
N VAL A 169 42.11 -11.79 -13.25
CA VAL A 169 42.70 -10.93 -12.21
C VAL A 169 41.65 -9.97 -11.64
N VAL A 170 40.91 -9.27 -12.53
CA VAL A 170 39.80 -8.37 -12.13
C VAL A 170 38.76 -9.12 -11.30
N LYS A 171 38.29 -10.28 -11.77
CA LYS A 171 37.27 -11.08 -11.09
C LYS A 171 37.74 -11.55 -9.72
N ALA A 172 38.99 -12.02 -9.61
CA ALA A 172 39.55 -12.51 -8.36
C ALA A 172 39.62 -11.38 -7.31
N ILE A 173 40.12 -10.20 -7.67
CA ILE A 173 40.18 -9.04 -6.75
C ILE A 173 38.78 -8.63 -6.31
N ASN A 174 37.84 -8.48 -7.25
CA ASN A 174 36.46 -8.09 -6.95
C ASN A 174 35.72 -9.12 -6.08
N SER A 175 36.10 -10.40 -6.16
CA SER A 175 35.49 -11.49 -5.40
C SER A 175 36.13 -11.71 -4.03
N ALA A 176 37.30 -11.12 -3.76
CA ALA A 176 38.04 -11.31 -2.51
C ALA A 176 37.38 -10.61 -1.31
N GLY A 177 36.52 -9.61 -1.54
CA GLY A 177 35.81 -8.92 -0.46
C GLY A 177 36.72 -8.16 0.52
N ILE A 178 37.87 -7.67 0.02
CA ILE A 178 38.89 -6.95 0.79
C ILE A 178 38.73 -5.42 0.76
N GLY A 179 37.64 -4.90 0.17
CA GLY A 179 37.40 -3.45 0.08
C GLY A 179 38.17 -2.76 -1.05
N ILE A 180 38.57 -3.51 -2.07
CA ILE A 180 39.24 -3.00 -3.28
C ILE A 180 38.50 -3.57 -4.48
N ASN A 181 38.13 -2.71 -5.42
CA ASN A 181 37.59 -3.09 -6.71
C ASN A 181 38.64 -2.90 -7.80
N ALA A 182 38.70 -3.85 -8.72
CA ALA A 182 39.49 -3.81 -9.93
C ALA A 182 38.60 -3.64 -11.16
N SER A 183 39.13 -2.99 -12.18
CA SER A 183 38.56 -3.02 -13.53
C SER A 183 39.65 -2.88 -14.57
N TYR A 184 39.38 -3.39 -15.77
CA TYR A 184 40.24 -3.20 -16.93
C TYR A 184 39.39 -2.65 -18.07
N ASP A 185 39.80 -1.52 -18.64
CA ASP A 185 39.16 -0.95 -19.81
C ASP A 185 39.96 -1.31 -21.06
N SER A 186 39.36 -2.11 -21.93
CA SER A 186 39.96 -2.56 -23.19
C SER A 186 40.02 -1.47 -24.28
N GLY A 187 39.30 -0.35 -24.09
CA GLY A 187 39.34 0.79 -25.02
C GLY A 187 40.54 1.69 -24.80
N THR A 188 40.89 1.94 -23.54
CA THR A 188 42.10 2.71 -23.14
C THR A 188 43.29 1.83 -22.77
N GLU A 189 43.09 0.51 -22.73
CA GLU A 189 44.06 -0.51 -22.31
C GLU A 189 44.63 -0.23 -20.92
N ARG A 190 43.78 0.15 -19.96
CA ARG A 190 44.22 0.52 -18.60
C ARG A 190 43.55 -0.32 -17.54
N PHE A 191 44.34 -0.64 -16.52
CA PHE A 191 43.87 -1.29 -15.31
C PHE A 191 43.64 -0.24 -14.22
N PHE A 192 42.60 -0.45 -13.41
CA PHE A 192 42.20 0.44 -12.33
C PHE A 192 41.98 -0.37 -11.06
N LEU A 193 42.56 0.10 -9.95
CA LEU A 193 42.22 -0.29 -8.60
C LEU A 193 41.57 0.89 -7.89
N MET A 194 40.43 0.68 -7.26
CA MET A 194 39.71 1.73 -6.55
C MET A 194 39.06 1.21 -5.27
N THR A 195 38.92 2.06 -4.27
CA THR A 195 38.10 1.75 -3.10
C THR A 195 36.63 2.07 -3.40
N PRO A 196 35.68 1.20 -3.02
CA PRO A 196 34.25 1.50 -3.15
C PRO A 196 33.79 2.58 -2.15
N GLY A 197 34.49 2.71 -1.03
CA GLY A 197 34.26 3.75 -0.02
C GLY A 197 35.20 4.95 -0.17
N THR A 198 34.91 5.98 0.62
CA THR A 198 35.73 7.19 0.79
C THR A 198 36.33 7.24 2.20
N GLY A 199 37.07 8.31 2.52
CA GLY A 199 37.58 8.52 3.88
C GLY A 199 38.90 7.83 4.16
N SER A 200 39.53 8.18 5.28
CA SER A 200 40.85 7.66 5.67
C SER A 200 40.86 6.18 6.04
N GLU A 201 39.68 5.57 6.22
CA GLU A 201 39.58 4.13 6.43
C GLU A 201 39.66 3.35 5.12
N SER A 202 39.34 3.98 3.98
CA SER A 202 39.47 3.37 2.67
C SER A 202 40.94 3.36 2.23
N LYS A 203 41.53 2.19 2.02
CA LYS A 203 42.95 2.06 1.64
C LYS A 203 43.20 1.02 0.56
N ILE A 204 44.25 1.26 -0.23
CA ILE A 204 44.86 0.27 -1.13
C ILE A 204 46.33 0.13 -0.72
N HIS A 205 46.68 -1.06 -0.23
CA HIS A 205 48.04 -1.39 0.17
C HIS A 205 48.53 -2.61 -0.57
N VAL A 206 49.61 -2.47 -1.34
CA VAL A 206 50.29 -3.59 -1.98
C VAL A 206 51.36 -4.11 -1.02
N LYS A 207 51.05 -5.19 -0.30
CA LYS A 207 51.93 -5.78 0.71
C LYS A 207 53.12 -6.50 0.09
N ALA A 208 52.89 -7.13 -1.07
CA ALA A 208 53.89 -7.83 -1.85
C ALA A 208 53.49 -7.87 -3.34
N ASP A 209 54.47 -7.89 -4.23
CA ASP A 209 54.31 -8.03 -5.68
C ASP A 209 55.58 -8.73 -6.21
N ALA A 210 55.66 -10.06 -6.04
CA ALA A 210 56.93 -10.78 -6.11
C ALA A 210 57.56 -10.75 -7.52
N GLU A 211 56.72 -10.76 -8.55
CA GLU A 211 57.12 -10.70 -9.96
C GLU A 211 56.94 -9.29 -10.56
N ASN A 212 56.75 -8.25 -9.73
CA ASN A 212 56.45 -6.88 -10.13
C ASN A 212 55.26 -6.78 -11.13
N PHE A 213 54.28 -7.66 -11.00
CA PHE A 213 53.15 -7.71 -11.93
C PHE A 213 52.30 -6.44 -11.83
N LEU A 214 52.03 -5.94 -10.63
CA LEU A 214 51.23 -4.73 -10.44
C LEU A 214 52.00 -3.46 -10.84
N THR A 215 53.30 -3.37 -10.53
CA THR A 215 54.09 -2.16 -10.82
C THR A 215 54.61 -2.11 -12.25
N ASP A 216 55.18 -3.19 -12.78
CA ASP A 216 55.88 -3.18 -14.07
C ASP A 216 54.93 -3.55 -15.22
N ASN A 217 54.14 -4.62 -15.07
CA ASN A 217 53.23 -5.07 -16.11
C ASN A 217 51.92 -4.28 -16.14
N LEU A 218 51.29 -4.05 -14.98
CA LEU A 218 50.06 -3.24 -14.89
C LEU A 218 50.33 -1.75 -14.72
N LYS A 219 51.59 -1.34 -14.57
CA LYS A 219 52.02 0.07 -14.52
C LYS A 219 51.31 0.89 -13.45
N LEU A 220 50.94 0.30 -12.32
CA LEU A 220 50.25 1.00 -11.24
C LEU A 220 51.24 1.84 -10.42
N ALA A 221 50.91 3.12 -10.20
CA ALA A 221 51.68 4.01 -9.32
C ALA A 221 51.39 3.73 -7.83
N VAL A 222 51.89 2.61 -7.34
CA VAL A 222 51.74 2.08 -5.97
C VAL A 222 53.08 1.89 -5.30
N ASN A 223 53.09 1.85 -3.96
CA ASN A 223 54.27 1.50 -3.18
C ASN A 223 54.10 0.05 -2.73
N VAL A 224 55.14 -0.78 -2.89
CA VAL A 224 55.11 -2.19 -2.51
C VAL A 224 55.90 -2.40 -1.22
N GLY A 225 55.30 -3.08 -0.25
CA GLY A 225 56.00 -3.54 0.95
C GLY A 225 55.07 -3.67 2.15
N ALA A 226 55.47 -4.49 3.12
CA ALA A 226 54.64 -4.84 4.27
C ALA A 226 54.31 -3.66 5.21
N ASP A 227 55.17 -2.63 5.25
CA ASP A 227 54.97 -1.43 6.08
C ASP A 227 53.70 -0.67 5.64
N GLU A 228 52.83 -0.34 6.61
CA GLU A 228 51.59 0.43 6.40
C GLU A 228 51.85 1.83 5.84
N SER A 229 53.07 2.38 5.98
CA SER A 229 53.43 3.65 5.34
C SER A 229 53.39 3.60 3.81
N ASN A 230 53.42 2.39 3.22
CA ASN A 230 53.24 2.18 1.78
C ASN A 230 51.77 2.18 1.34
N ALA A 231 50.81 2.16 2.27
CA ALA A 231 49.40 2.18 1.94
C ALA A 231 49.01 3.54 1.36
N HIS A 232 48.22 3.50 0.28
CA HIS A 232 47.52 4.68 -0.21
C HIS A 232 46.19 4.76 0.50
N VAL A 233 45.88 5.93 1.08
CA VAL A 233 44.75 6.13 1.99
C VAL A 233 43.83 7.21 1.44
N GLY A 234 42.51 7.01 1.61
CA GLY A 234 41.50 7.98 1.21
C GLY A 234 41.53 9.23 2.07
N ILE A 235 40.69 10.19 1.72
CA ILE A 235 40.61 11.50 2.37
C ILE A 235 39.23 11.62 3.01
N ASP A 236 39.17 12.03 4.28
CA ASP A 236 37.91 12.38 4.94
C ASP A 236 37.41 13.74 4.47
N ALA A 237 36.08 13.91 4.40
CA ALA A 237 35.48 15.22 4.28
C ALA A 237 35.82 16.04 5.53
N THR A 238 36.18 17.31 5.35
CA THR A 238 36.41 18.24 6.46
C THR A 238 35.42 19.38 6.37
N ILE A 239 34.70 19.65 7.46
CA ILE A 239 33.75 20.75 7.56
C ILE A 239 33.90 21.51 8.87
N ASP A 240 33.42 22.75 8.89
CA ASP A 240 33.07 23.47 10.12
C ASP A 240 31.55 23.50 10.27
N PHE A 241 31.05 23.37 11.49
CA PHE A 241 29.63 23.39 11.82
C PHE A 241 29.40 24.33 13.00
N ASN A 242 28.74 25.47 12.74
CA ASN A 242 28.67 26.60 13.66
C ASN A 242 30.09 26.98 14.16
N ASP A 243 30.33 26.92 15.47
CA ASP A 243 31.62 27.22 16.09
C ASP A 243 32.58 26.02 16.12
N ALA A 244 32.11 24.81 15.80
CA ALA A 244 32.95 23.62 15.76
C ALA A 244 33.73 23.56 14.44
N THR A 245 35.05 23.56 14.51
CA THR A 245 35.92 23.60 13.32
C THR A 245 36.66 22.29 13.10
N GLY A 246 36.94 21.96 11.83
CA GLY A 246 37.77 20.82 11.44
C GLY A 246 37.15 19.45 11.71
N LEU A 247 35.82 19.33 11.71
CA LEU A 247 35.11 18.06 11.85
C LEU A 247 35.36 17.18 10.63
N LYS A 248 35.68 15.91 10.87
CA LYS A 248 36.02 14.93 9.83
C LYS A 248 34.97 13.84 9.69
N PHE A 249 34.65 13.48 8.46
CA PHE A 249 33.70 12.43 8.12
C PHE A 249 34.26 11.54 7.01
N SER A 250 34.14 10.23 7.16
CA SER A 250 34.62 9.26 6.16
C SER A 250 33.78 9.24 4.87
N SER A 251 32.62 9.89 4.86
CA SER A 251 31.68 9.97 3.74
C SER A 251 31.25 11.40 3.48
N ASN A 252 30.86 11.69 2.23
CA ASN A 252 30.17 12.94 1.87
C ASN A 252 28.71 12.97 2.32
N GLN A 253 28.19 11.83 2.77
CA GLN A 253 26.88 11.70 3.37
C GLN A 253 27.03 11.26 4.82
N PHE A 254 26.55 12.09 5.76
CA PHE A 254 26.66 11.83 7.19
C PHE A 254 25.55 12.54 7.97
N THR A 255 25.31 12.07 9.19
CA THR A 255 24.37 12.71 10.11
C THR A 255 25.13 13.49 11.17
N LEU A 256 24.77 14.76 11.36
CA LEU A 256 25.29 15.61 12.43
C LEU A 256 24.13 16.41 13.05
N ASN A 257 24.01 16.34 14.38
CA ASN A 257 22.94 17.01 15.13
C ASN A 257 21.52 16.72 14.61
N GLY A 258 21.25 15.47 14.22
CA GLY A 258 19.96 15.05 13.66
C GLY A 258 19.70 15.50 12.21
N ILE A 259 20.65 16.16 11.56
CA ILE A 259 20.57 16.59 10.17
C ILE A 259 21.45 15.67 9.32
N ASN A 260 20.87 15.12 8.26
CA ASN A 260 21.59 14.32 7.26
C ASN A 260 22.11 15.27 6.19
N PHE A 261 23.43 15.38 6.08
CA PHE A 261 24.11 16.18 5.08
C PHE A 261 24.50 15.32 3.88
N ASP A 262 24.51 15.94 2.70
CA ASP A 262 25.06 15.38 1.47
C ASP A 262 25.89 16.49 0.79
N LEU A 263 27.21 16.37 0.90
CA LEU A 263 28.18 17.33 0.39
C LEU A 263 28.39 17.13 -1.11
N LYS A 264 28.36 18.23 -1.87
CA LYS A 264 28.50 18.24 -3.33
C LYS A 264 29.77 18.94 -3.82
N SER A 265 30.24 19.95 -3.10
CA SER A 265 31.48 20.67 -3.43
C SER A 265 32.23 21.10 -2.17
N GLY A 266 33.56 21.11 -2.24
CA GLY A 266 34.43 21.75 -1.25
C GLY A 266 34.87 23.16 -1.65
N GLY A 267 35.96 23.64 -1.06
CA GLY A 267 36.60 24.92 -1.38
C GLY A 267 36.53 25.99 -0.29
N GLY A 268 36.14 25.62 0.93
CA GLY A 268 36.07 26.54 2.08
C GLY A 268 34.88 27.50 2.04
N GLN A 269 33.85 27.18 1.26
CA GLN A 269 32.65 28.01 1.14
C GLN A 269 31.68 27.74 2.30
N THR A 270 31.11 28.80 2.86
CA THR A 270 30.11 28.73 3.93
C THR A 270 28.69 28.75 3.36
N VAL A 271 27.86 27.83 3.83
CA VAL A 271 26.45 27.67 3.49
C VAL A 271 25.62 27.75 4.77
N THR A 272 24.54 28.51 4.74
CA THR A 272 23.51 28.46 5.77
C THR A 272 22.50 27.35 5.44
N VAL A 273 22.25 26.48 6.41
CA VAL A 273 21.21 25.44 6.39
C VAL A 273 20.14 25.81 7.41
N THR A 274 18.94 26.07 6.95
CA THR A 274 17.79 26.44 7.77
C THR A 274 16.92 25.21 7.98
N VAL A 275 16.79 24.77 9.23
CA VAL A 275 15.83 23.74 9.63
C VAL A 275 14.58 24.43 10.16
N GLY A 276 13.45 24.21 9.50
CA GLY A 276 12.14 24.73 9.88
C GLY A 276 11.19 23.63 10.35
N ARG A 277 10.05 24.02 10.91
CA ARG A 277 8.88 23.15 11.01
C ARG A 277 8.11 23.22 9.69
N ASP A 278 7.63 22.08 9.21
CA ASP A 278 6.76 22.01 8.05
C ASP A 278 5.29 22.20 8.49
N ILE A 279 4.88 23.46 8.54
CA ILE A 279 3.51 23.81 8.94
C ILE A 279 2.51 23.40 7.86
N ASP A 280 2.90 23.45 6.59
CA ASP A 280 2.03 23.06 5.47
C ASP A 280 1.69 21.57 5.54
N ALA A 281 2.69 20.71 5.76
CA ALA A 281 2.45 19.28 5.92
C ALA A 281 1.54 18.96 7.11
N ALA A 282 1.67 19.68 8.23
CA ALA A 282 0.79 19.51 9.38
C ALA A 282 -0.65 19.95 9.08
N VAL A 283 -0.84 21.08 8.39
CA VAL A 283 -2.15 21.56 7.93
C VAL A 283 -2.79 20.53 6.99
N ASP A 284 -2.04 20.00 6.03
CA ASP A 284 -2.54 19.03 5.05
C ASP A 284 -2.96 17.70 5.70
N ASN A 285 -2.19 17.23 6.69
CA ASN A 285 -2.58 16.04 7.47
C ASN A 285 -3.93 16.25 8.20
N ILE A 286 -4.13 17.41 8.81
CA ILE A 286 -5.37 17.77 9.51
C ILE A 286 -6.53 17.95 8.52
N LYS A 287 -6.29 18.53 7.33
CA LYS A 287 -7.29 18.63 6.26
C LYS A 287 -7.76 17.25 5.79
N ALA A 288 -6.81 16.35 5.50
CA ALA A 288 -7.13 14.99 5.08
C ALA A 288 -7.97 14.24 6.12
N PHE A 289 -7.67 14.45 7.41
CA PHE A 289 -8.48 13.93 8.51
C PHE A 289 -9.91 14.46 8.50
N VAL A 290 -10.09 15.78 8.39
CA VAL A 290 -11.41 16.42 8.37
C VAL A 290 -12.22 15.98 7.15
N GLU A 291 -11.61 15.89 5.98
CA GLU A 291 -12.27 15.44 4.75
C GLU A 291 -12.79 14.01 4.88
N LEU A 292 -11.96 13.10 5.38
CA LEU A 292 -12.33 11.70 5.53
C LEU A 292 -13.40 11.51 6.61
N TYR A 293 -13.32 12.29 7.70
CA TYR A 293 -14.37 12.34 8.72
C TYR A 293 -15.69 12.82 8.10
N ASN A 294 -15.68 13.94 7.37
CA ASN A 294 -16.87 14.52 6.74
C ASN A 294 -17.52 13.57 5.74
N SER A 295 -16.72 12.95 4.87
CA SER A 295 -17.18 11.95 3.91
C SER A 295 -17.85 10.76 4.62
N THR A 296 -17.30 10.33 5.75
CA THR A 296 -17.84 9.20 6.52
C THR A 296 -19.17 9.54 7.17
N ILE A 297 -19.25 10.71 7.83
CA ILE A 297 -20.47 11.24 8.45
C ILE A 297 -21.58 11.44 7.42
N GLU A 298 -21.25 12.00 6.26
CA GLU A 298 -22.19 12.19 5.15
C GLU A 298 -22.75 10.88 4.61
N MET A 299 -21.87 9.89 4.37
CA MET A 299 -22.27 8.57 3.89
C MET A 299 -23.20 7.88 4.89
N LEU A 300 -22.85 7.85 6.18
CA LEU A 300 -23.67 7.25 7.23
C LEU A 300 -25.04 7.94 7.32
N ASN A 301 -25.05 9.27 7.35
CA ASN A 301 -26.28 10.04 7.43
C ASN A 301 -27.19 9.82 6.21
N THR A 302 -26.61 9.79 5.01
CA THR A 302 -27.34 9.50 3.76
C THR A 302 -28.00 8.12 3.84
N LYS A 303 -27.25 7.07 4.17
CA LYS A 303 -27.78 5.70 4.29
C LYS A 303 -28.90 5.59 5.35
N MET A 304 -28.81 6.36 6.43
CA MET A 304 -29.81 6.35 7.52
C MET A 304 -31.08 7.17 7.23
N THR A 305 -31.01 8.15 6.33
CA THR A 305 -32.11 9.08 6.04
C THR A 305 -32.79 8.83 4.70
N GLU A 306 -32.13 8.11 3.79
CA GLU A 306 -32.66 7.73 2.49
C GLU A 306 -34.03 7.03 2.62
N LYS A 307 -35.01 7.49 1.82
CA LYS A 307 -36.36 6.93 1.84
C LYS A 307 -36.38 5.61 1.08
N ARG A 308 -36.99 4.60 1.69
CA ARG A 308 -37.22 3.30 1.05
C ARG A 308 -38.18 3.44 -0.12
N ASN A 309 -37.74 3.10 -1.32
CA ASN A 309 -38.62 2.95 -2.47
C ASN A 309 -39.26 1.55 -2.45
N LYS A 310 -40.57 1.47 -2.20
CA LYS A 310 -41.30 0.20 -2.08
C LYS A 310 -41.75 -0.36 -3.43
N ASP A 311 -41.80 0.48 -4.46
CA ASP A 311 -42.30 0.11 -5.79
C ASP A 311 -41.26 -0.66 -6.61
N TYR A 312 -40.01 -0.74 -6.12
CA TYR A 312 -38.88 -1.40 -6.76
C TYR A 312 -38.39 -2.53 -5.85
N PRO A 313 -39.07 -3.69 -5.80
CA PRO A 313 -38.54 -4.86 -5.12
C PRO A 313 -37.34 -5.45 -5.90
N PRO A 314 -36.46 -6.24 -5.27
CA PRO A 314 -35.40 -6.94 -6.00
C PRO A 314 -35.95 -7.77 -7.16
N LEU A 315 -35.27 -7.72 -8.30
CA LEU A 315 -35.67 -8.47 -9.50
C LEU A 315 -35.29 -9.93 -9.37
N THR A 316 -36.22 -10.84 -9.70
CA THR A 316 -35.91 -12.27 -9.86
C THR A 316 -35.11 -12.51 -11.14
N ASP A 317 -34.45 -13.67 -11.24
CA ASP A 317 -33.68 -14.03 -12.43
C ASP A 317 -34.56 -14.06 -13.70
N GLU A 318 -35.82 -14.52 -13.57
CA GLU A 318 -36.81 -14.50 -14.65
C GLU A 318 -37.14 -13.05 -15.08
N GLN A 319 -37.29 -12.12 -14.15
CA GLN A 319 -37.55 -10.70 -14.47
C GLN A 319 -36.34 -10.01 -15.11
N LYS A 320 -35.13 -10.37 -14.70
CA LYS A 320 -33.90 -9.82 -15.27
C LYS A 320 -33.69 -10.24 -16.72
N ALA A 321 -34.10 -11.47 -17.08
CA ALA A 321 -33.93 -12.00 -18.43
C ALA A 321 -34.63 -11.15 -19.52
N ASP A 322 -35.73 -10.48 -19.15
CA ASP A 322 -36.54 -9.66 -20.05
C ASP A 322 -36.14 -8.16 -20.03
N MET A 323 -35.09 -7.78 -19.28
CA MET A 323 -34.67 -6.38 -19.09
C MET A 323 -33.27 -6.10 -19.65
N LYS A 324 -33.00 -4.85 -20.04
CA LYS A 324 -31.65 -4.42 -20.43
C LYS A 324 -30.77 -4.19 -19.19
N GLU A 325 -29.47 -4.41 -19.31
CA GLU A 325 -28.50 -4.27 -18.22
C GLU A 325 -28.59 -2.91 -17.49
N LYS A 326 -28.67 -1.80 -18.23
CA LYS A 326 -28.82 -0.45 -17.64
C LYS A 326 -30.14 -0.26 -16.89
N GLU A 327 -31.20 -0.92 -17.33
CA GLU A 327 -32.51 -0.88 -16.65
C GLU A 327 -32.45 -1.70 -15.36
N ILE A 328 -31.75 -2.84 -15.37
CA ILE A 328 -31.50 -3.66 -14.19
C ILE A 328 -30.69 -2.87 -13.16
N GLU A 329 -29.61 -2.20 -13.57
CA GLU A 329 -28.76 -1.41 -12.68
C GLU A 329 -29.55 -0.29 -11.97
N GLN A 330 -30.31 0.50 -12.74
CA GLN A 330 -31.16 1.58 -12.20
C GLN A 330 -32.27 1.03 -11.28
N TRP A 331 -32.79 -0.14 -11.59
CA TRP A 331 -33.79 -0.80 -10.76
C TRP A 331 -33.18 -1.27 -9.43
N GLU A 332 -32.04 -1.94 -9.47
CA GLU A 332 -31.34 -2.42 -8.28
C GLU A 332 -30.88 -1.26 -7.38
N GLU A 333 -30.43 -0.15 -7.95
CA GLU A 333 -30.10 1.07 -7.20
C GLU A 333 -31.34 1.56 -6.41
N LYS A 334 -32.49 1.69 -7.07
CA LYS A 334 -33.75 2.06 -6.41
C LYS A 334 -34.20 1.00 -5.39
N ALA A 335 -34.00 -0.28 -5.67
CA ALA A 335 -34.36 -1.37 -4.77
C ALA A 335 -33.45 -1.45 -3.52
N ARG A 336 -32.20 -0.98 -3.63
CA ARG A 336 -31.27 -0.82 -2.51
C ARG A 336 -31.51 0.42 -1.66
N SER A 337 -32.25 1.41 -2.18
CA SER A 337 -32.54 2.65 -1.45
C SER A 337 -33.18 2.40 -0.07
N GLY A 338 -32.71 3.13 0.94
CA GLY A 338 -33.29 3.15 2.28
C GLY A 338 -33.24 1.83 3.05
N ILE A 339 -32.36 0.89 2.69
CA ILE A 339 -32.14 -0.38 3.43
C ILE A 339 -31.73 -0.13 4.89
N PHE A 340 -31.00 0.95 5.14
CA PHE A 340 -30.50 1.35 6.46
C PHE A 340 -31.30 2.47 7.10
N ARG A 341 -32.48 2.80 6.55
CA ARG A 341 -33.33 3.82 7.13
C ARG A 341 -33.65 3.45 8.58
N SER A 342 -33.30 4.34 9.50
CA SER A 342 -33.47 4.14 10.95
C SER A 342 -32.73 2.91 11.52
N ASP A 343 -31.62 2.49 10.90
CA ASP A 343 -30.80 1.40 11.44
C ASP A 343 -30.13 1.81 12.77
N LEU A 344 -30.50 1.13 13.85
CA LEU A 344 -30.05 1.47 15.21
C LEU A 344 -28.54 1.34 15.40
N LEU A 345 -27.90 0.38 14.73
CA LEU A 345 -26.46 0.16 14.82
C LEU A 345 -25.74 1.36 14.20
N LEU A 346 -26.08 1.71 12.96
CA LEU A 346 -25.47 2.85 12.29
C LEU A 346 -25.77 4.17 13.01
N THR A 347 -26.99 4.33 13.55
CA THR A 347 -27.37 5.52 14.33
C THR A 347 -26.50 5.65 15.58
N SER A 348 -26.30 4.55 16.32
CA SER A 348 -25.45 4.52 17.51
C SER A 348 -23.99 4.80 17.16
N SER A 349 -23.46 4.17 16.11
CA SER A 349 -22.10 4.40 15.63
C SER A 349 -21.89 5.85 15.20
N TYR A 350 -22.78 6.41 14.38
CA TYR A 350 -22.75 7.81 13.96
C TYR A 350 -22.70 8.78 15.15
N ASN A 351 -23.55 8.58 16.15
CA ASN A 351 -23.58 9.44 17.34
C ASN A 351 -22.28 9.34 18.15
N LYS A 352 -21.71 8.14 18.31
CA LYS A 352 -20.44 7.94 19.00
C LYS A 352 -19.27 8.62 18.27
N LEU A 353 -19.21 8.48 16.94
CA LEU A 353 -18.18 9.13 16.13
C LEU A 353 -18.26 10.66 16.24
N ARG A 354 -19.47 11.21 16.12
CA ARG A 354 -19.71 12.64 16.25
C ARG A 354 -19.33 13.15 17.65
N ASN A 355 -19.71 12.42 18.70
CA ASN A 355 -19.36 12.78 20.07
C ASN A 355 -17.85 12.76 20.29
N ALA A 356 -17.15 11.72 19.81
CA ALA A 356 -15.70 11.62 19.93
C ALA A 356 -14.98 12.78 19.23
N ALA A 357 -15.44 13.17 18.04
CA ALA A 357 -14.85 14.29 17.28
C ALA A 357 -15.12 15.67 17.89
N MET A 358 -16.27 15.87 18.54
CA MET A 358 -16.72 17.18 19.04
C MET A 358 -16.47 17.40 20.54
N SER A 359 -16.15 16.34 21.28
CA SER A 359 -15.95 16.43 22.72
C SER A 359 -14.74 17.29 23.07
N ARG A 360 -14.85 18.04 24.17
CA ARG A 360 -13.70 18.75 24.74
C ARG A 360 -12.69 17.76 25.31
N VAL A 361 -11.43 18.15 25.27
CA VAL A 361 -10.31 17.45 25.87
C VAL A 361 -9.94 18.17 27.17
N GLU A 362 -10.07 17.47 28.29
CA GLU A 362 -9.71 17.95 29.62
C GLU A 362 -8.20 17.74 29.82
N ILE A 363 -7.44 18.75 29.43
CA ILE A 363 -5.98 18.81 29.56
C ILE A 363 -5.59 20.02 30.41
N GLU A 364 -4.32 20.09 30.82
CA GLU A 364 -3.83 21.12 31.73
C GLU A 364 -4.22 22.55 31.29
N PRO A 365 -4.44 23.47 32.26
CA PRO A 365 -4.77 24.86 31.96
C PRO A 365 -3.73 25.52 31.04
N GLY A 366 -4.20 26.17 29.97
CA GLY A 366 -3.34 26.85 28.97
C GLY A 366 -3.03 26.04 27.72
N VAL A 367 -3.61 24.83 27.59
CA VAL A 367 -3.61 24.02 26.37
C VAL A 367 -4.98 24.11 25.68
N TYR A 368 -5.00 23.99 24.35
CA TYR A 368 -6.24 24.02 23.58
C TYR A 368 -7.17 22.87 23.96
N SER A 369 -8.39 23.18 24.38
CA SER A 369 -9.31 22.17 24.93
C SER A 369 -10.33 21.64 23.94
N SER A 370 -10.32 22.16 22.70
CA SER A 370 -11.33 21.86 21.69
C SER A 370 -10.83 22.14 20.27
N LEU A 371 -11.40 21.44 19.27
CA LEU A 371 -11.14 21.70 17.84
C LEU A 371 -11.45 23.16 17.45
N SER A 372 -12.45 23.78 18.08
CA SER A 372 -12.86 25.14 17.77
C SER A 372 -11.77 26.17 18.03
N GLU A 373 -10.91 25.94 19.03
CA GLU A 373 -9.81 26.84 19.40
C GLU A 373 -8.67 26.84 18.39
N ILE A 374 -8.54 25.77 17.59
CA ILE A 374 -7.56 25.64 16.50
C ILE A 374 -8.20 25.87 15.12
N GLY A 375 -9.37 26.52 15.07
CA GLY A 375 -10.04 26.87 13.81
C GLY A 375 -10.91 25.78 13.20
N ILE A 376 -11.12 24.64 13.87
CA ILE A 376 -11.93 23.53 13.34
C ILE A 376 -13.30 23.53 14.03
N ASN A 377 -14.34 23.91 13.28
CA ASN A 377 -15.67 24.19 13.82
C ASN A 377 -16.78 23.42 13.11
N THR A 378 -17.98 23.45 13.68
CA THR A 378 -19.20 23.06 12.96
C THR A 378 -20.06 24.28 12.71
N LYS A 379 -20.64 24.40 11.51
CA LYS A 379 -21.35 25.63 11.11
C LYS A 379 -22.82 25.60 11.47
N ILE A 380 -23.58 24.64 10.94
CA ILE A 380 -25.04 24.59 11.12
C ILE A 380 -25.47 23.18 11.53
N TYR A 381 -26.45 23.08 12.42
CA TYR A 381 -26.98 21.80 12.89
C TYR A 381 -27.45 20.87 11.74
N SER A 382 -27.97 21.46 10.65
CA SER A 382 -28.42 20.74 9.45
C SER A 382 -27.31 20.04 8.68
N GLU A 383 -26.04 20.38 8.93
CA GLU A 383 -24.89 19.71 8.32
C GLU A 383 -24.47 18.45 9.07
N ASN A 384 -25.27 18.02 10.07
CA ASN A 384 -25.14 16.69 10.68
C ASN A 384 -23.73 16.43 11.26
N GLY A 385 -23.12 17.47 11.85
CA GLY A 385 -21.84 17.34 12.53
C GLY A 385 -20.61 17.29 11.64
N LYS A 386 -20.70 17.74 10.38
CA LYS A 386 -19.53 18.02 9.54
C LYS A 386 -18.63 19.10 10.15
N LEU A 387 -17.32 18.88 10.05
CA LEU A 387 -16.26 19.80 10.48
C LEU A 387 -15.86 20.74 9.32
N HIS A 388 -15.53 21.98 9.66
CA HIS A 388 -15.05 23.00 8.73
C HIS A 388 -13.75 23.59 9.28
N ILE A 389 -12.78 23.81 8.41
CA ILE A 389 -11.47 24.34 8.78
C ILE A 389 -11.43 25.84 8.42
N ASP A 390 -11.06 26.65 9.40
CA ASP A 390 -10.50 27.98 9.23
C ASP A 390 -8.97 27.82 9.13
N GLU A 391 -8.46 27.82 7.90
CA GLU A 391 -7.05 27.48 7.65
C GLU A 391 -6.09 28.50 8.26
N ASP A 392 -6.45 29.78 8.25
CA ASP A 392 -5.60 30.84 8.80
C ASP A 392 -5.42 30.65 10.31
N LYS A 393 -6.52 30.37 11.04
CA LYS A 393 -6.45 30.08 12.48
C LYS A 393 -5.72 28.78 12.79
N LEU A 394 -5.93 27.74 11.98
CA LEU A 394 -5.23 26.46 12.16
C LEU A 394 -3.72 26.64 11.98
N ARG A 395 -3.32 27.38 10.94
CA ARG A 395 -1.94 27.71 10.65
C ARG A 395 -1.31 28.56 11.74
N GLU A 396 -2.03 29.55 12.26
CA GLU A 396 -1.60 30.37 13.40
C GLU A 396 -1.37 29.49 14.65
N ALA A 397 -2.30 28.60 14.97
CA ALA A 397 -2.17 27.68 16.11
C ALA A 397 -0.97 26.73 15.97
N LEU A 398 -0.76 26.15 14.78
CA LEU A 398 0.40 25.29 14.49
C LEU A 398 1.73 26.05 14.50
N THR A 399 1.73 27.33 14.14
CA THR A 399 2.93 28.16 14.16
C THR A 399 3.33 28.51 15.59
N ASN A 400 2.35 28.92 16.41
CA ASN A 400 2.58 29.39 17.76
C ASN A 400 2.80 28.24 18.76
N ASP A 401 1.99 27.19 18.68
CA ASP A 401 1.94 26.12 19.70
C ASP A 401 1.63 24.73 19.09
N PRO A 402 2.49 24.17 18.21
CA PRO A 402 2.20 22.90 17.53
C PRO A 402 2.07 21.72 18.49
N ASP A 403 2.80 21.71 19.60
CA ASP A 403 2.70 20.66 20.61
C ASP A 403 1.34 20.70 21.33
N LYS A 404 0.73 21.88 21.48
CA LYS A 404 -0.64 22.04 22.01
C LYS A 404 -1.69 21.65 20.98
N VAL A 405 -1.45 21.90 19.69
CA VAL A 405 -2.34 21.40 18.63
C VAL A 405 -2.30 19.87 18.59
N MET A 406 -1.11 19.29 18.67
CA MET A 406 -0.91 17.84 18.70
C MET A 406 -1.63 17.18 19.87
N SER A 407 -1.56 17.76 21.08
CA SER A 407 -2.17 17.17 22.28
C SER A 407 -3.69 17.08 22.20
N ILE A 408 -4.37 17.97 21.47
CA ILE A 408 -5.82 17.84 21.20
C ILE A 408 -6.14 16.49 20.55
N PHE A 409 -5.27 16.00 19.67
CA PHE A 409 -5.51 14.78 18.92
C PHE A 409 -4.93 13.55 19.61
N ASN A 410 -3.70 13.62 20.13
CA ASN A 410 -2.94 12.42 20.50
C ASN A 410 -2.81 12.15 22.00
N ASN A 411 -3.29 13.05 22.88
CA ASN A 411 -3.10 12.89 24.32
C ASN A 411 -3.62 11.51 24.80
N THR A 412 -2.88 10.88 25.70
CA THR A 412 -3.28 9.60 26.31
C THR A 412 -3.49 9.82 27.79
N GLY A 413 -4.73 10.12 28.17
CA GLY A 413 -5.14 10.28 29.56
C GLY A 413 -5.57 8.97 30.21
N GLU A 414 -5.77 9.00 31.53
CA GLU A 414 -6.31 7.85 32.27
C GLU A 414 -7.82 7.71 32.05
N THR A 415 -8.49 8.83 31.74
CA THR A 415 -9.92 8.91 31.44
C THR A 415 -10.20 9.21 29.97
N ASP A 416 -11.44 8.93 29.54
CA ASP A 416 -11.91 9.26 28.18
C ASP A 416 -11.92 10.77 27.95
N SER A 417 -12.26 11.59 28.96
CA SER A 417 -12.30 13.05 28.85
C SER A 417 -10.92 13.69 28.75
N GLU A 418 -9.86 13.02 29.20
CA GLU A 418 -8.48 13.46 29.04
C GLU A 418 -7.86 12.99 27.71
N SER A 419 -8.37 11.89 27.13
CA SER A 419 -7.81 11.31 25.90
C SER A 419 -7.98 12.24 24.68
N GLY A 420 -7.03 12.28 23.77
CA GLY A 420 -7.13 13.10 22.57
C GLY A 420 -8.24 12.63 21.61
N ILE A 421 -8.68 13.52 20.73
CA ILE A 421 -9.79 13.27 19.80
C ILE A 421 -9.50 12.09 18.87
N ALA A 422 -8.27 11.98 18.38
CA ALA A 422 -7.89 10.88 17.50
C ALA A 422 -7.89 9.54 18.25
N VAL A 423 -7.53 9.54 19.53
CA VAL A 423 -7.57 8.35 20.40
C VAL A 423 -9.02 7.90 20.61
N ARG A 424 -9.91 8.82 21.04
CA ARG A 424 -11.34 8.52 21.24
C ARG A 424 -12.02 8.09 19.95
N LEU A 425 -11.72 8.76 18.84
CA LEU A 425 -12.31 8.45 17.55
C LEU A 425 -11.85 7.07 17.05
N CYS A 426 -10.57 6.69 17.24
CA CYS A 426 -10.12 5.32 16.96
C CYS A 426 -10.91 4.30 17.77
N GLY A 427 -11.10 4.52 19.07
CA GLY A 427 -11.90 3.63 19.92
C GLY A 427 -13.36 3.51 19.47
N ALA A 428 -14.00 4.64 19.11
CA ALA A 428 -15.36 4.66 18.59
C ALA A 428 -15.48 3.93 17.24
N LEU A 429 -14.50 4.10 16.35
CA LEU A 429 -14.43 3.41 15.07
C LEU A 429 -14.22 1.90 15.26
N ASP A 430 -13.28 1.50 16.10
CA ASP A 430 -13.01 0.09 16.40
C ASP A 430 -14.26 -0.60 16.96
N ALA A 431 -15.00 0.06 17.87
CA ALA A 431 -16.26 -0.44 18.41
C ALA A 431 -17.38 -0.52 17.35
N ALA A 432 -17.49 0.48 16.47
CA ALA A 432 -18.45 0.48 15.38
C ALA A 432 -18.16 -0.65 14.38
N MET A 433 -16.90 -0.78 13.96
CA MET A 433 -16.45 -1.83 13.05
C MET A 433 -16.66 -3.23 13.64
N GLY A 434 -16.37 -3.42 14.94
CA GLY A 434 -16.64 -4.69 15.64
C GLY A 434 -18.13 -5.04 15.67
N SER A 435 -18.99 -4.03 15.89
CA SER A 435 -20.46 -4.21 15.88
C SER A 435 -20.97 -4.57 14.48
N ILE A 436 -20.49 -3.88 13.45
CA ILE A 436 -20.82 -4.17 12.04
C ILE A 436 -20.35 -5.57 11.66
N THR A 437 -19.12 -5.93 12.03
CA THR A 437 -18.55 -7.26 11.76
C THR A 437 -19.38 -8.36 12.45
N SER A 438 -19.86 -8.14 13.66
CA SER A 438 -20.77 -9.10 14.33
C SER A 438 -22.12 -9.23 13.61
N ARG A 439 -22.59 -8.15 12.97
CA ARG A 439 -23.86 -8.10 12.23
C ARG A 439 -23.78 -8.72 10.84
N ALA A 440 -22.72 -8.44 10.10
CA ALA A 440 -22.58 -8.73 8.66
C ALA A 440 -21.36 -9.58 8.29
N GLY A 441 -20.51 -9.93 9.26
CA GLY A 441 -19.28 -10.69 9.06
C GLY A 441 -18.17 -9.85 8.45
N SER A 442 -16.99 -10.46 8.30
CA SER A 442 -15.90 -9.94 7.49
C SER A 442 -15.76 -10.78 6.22
N GLY A 443 -15.40 -10.17 5.10
CA GLY A 443 -15.17 -10.88 3.84
C GLY A 443 -13.97 -11.84 3.84
N LEU A 444 -13.25 -11.95 4.97
CA LEU A 444 -12.01 -12.71 5.12
C LEU A 444 -12.21 -14.07 5.81
N SER A 445 -13.38 -14.34 6.38
CA SER A 445 -13.65 -15.63 7.04
C SER A 445 -14.21 -16.65 6.05
N GLN A 446 -13.64 -17.86 6.04
CA GLN A 446 -14.23 -18.99 5.30
C GLN A 446 -15.60 -19.42 5.87
N TYR A 447 -15.83 -19.15 7.15
CA TYR A 447 -17.10 -19.45 7.84
C TYR A 447 -17.63 -18.18 8.50
N ASP A 448 -18.66 -17.59 7.91
CA ASP A 448 -19.30 -16.38 8.43
C ASP A 448 -20.52 -16.72 9.32
N GLU A 449 -20.31 -16.61 10.63
CA GLU A 449 -21.30 -16.87 11.67
C GLU A 449 -22.05 -15.61 12.14
N SER A 450 -21.96 -14.51 11.38
CA SER A 450 -22.68 -13.27 11.66
C SER A 450 -24.19 -13.41 11.58
N TYR A 451 -24.90 -12.47 12.20
CA TYR A 451 -26.35 -12.48 12.27
C TYR A 451 -27.02 -12.50 10.89
N LEU A 452 -26.56 -11.65 9.96
CA LEU A 452 -27.13 -11.58 8.61
C LEU A 452 -26.81 -12.85 7.82
N SER A 453 -25.60 -13.40 7.94
CA SER A 453 -25.23 -14.64 7.24
C SER A 453 -26.02 -15.85 7.73
N LYS A 454 -26.36 -15.93 9.03
CA LYS A 454 -27.32 -16.91 9.56
C LYS A 454 -28.73 -16.69 9.01
N SER A 455 -29.19 -15.44 9.01
CA SER A 455 -30.52 -15.08 8.50
C SER A 455 -30.67 -15.39 7.01
N ILE A 456 -29.62 -15.17 6.21
CA ILE A 456 -29.59 -15.51 4.78
C ILE A 456 -29.70 -17.02 4.62
N ARG A 457 -28.89 -17.82 5.33
CA ARG A 457 -28.99 -19.30 5.32
C ARG A 457 -30.39 -19.80 5.68
N ASP A 458 -31.03 -19.19 6.68
CA ASP A 458 -32.39 -19.56 7.06
C ASP A 458 -33.42 -19.25 5.98
N VAL A 459 -33.28 -18.10 5.30
CA VAL A 459 -34.15 -17.72 4.18
C VAL A 459 -33.88 -18.59 2.94
N GLU A 460 -32.63 -18.96 2.68
CA GLU A 460 -32.26 -19.93 1.62
C GLU A 460 -32.92 -21.28 1.85
N ASN A 461 -32.86 -21.82 3.07
CA ASN A 461 -33.55 -23.06 3.44
C ASN A 461 -35.08 -22.95 3.29
N GLN A 462 -35.66 -21.77 3.57
CA GLN A 462 -37.08 -21.52 3.33
C GLN A 462 -37.41 -21.48 1.83
N MET A 463 -36.55 -20.84 1.04
CA MET A 463 -36.67 -20.74 -0.42
C MET A 463 -36.61 -22.13 -1.06
N GLU A 464 -35.64 -22.97 -0.70
CA GLU A 464 -35.50 -24.33 -1.22
C GLU A 464 -36.75 -25.17 -0.92
N ARG A 465 -37.29 -25.08 0.31
CA ARG A 465 -38.54 -25.77 0.68
C ARG A 465 -39.75 -25.23 -0.09
N ALA A 466 -39.83 -23.92 -0.31
CA ALA A 466 -40.90 -23.29 -1.06
C ALA A 466 -40.85 -23.71 -2.54
N GLU A 467 -39.67 -23.72 -3.16
CA GLU A 467 -39.45 -24.19 -4.52
C GLU A 467 -39.80 -25.68 -4.70
N LYS A 468 -39.39 -26.54 -3.76
CA LYS A 468 -39.77 -27.97 -3.78
C LYS A 468 -41.29 -28.14 -3.74
N ARG A 469 -41.99 -27.37 -2.90
CA ARG A 469 -43.47 -27.39 -2.83
C ARG A 469 -44.10 -26.83 -4.10
N PHE A 470 -43.55 -25.76 -4.65
CA PHE A 470 -43.99 -25.17 -5.91
C PHE A 470 -43.91 -26.21 -7.04
N LYS A 471 -42.75 -26.84 -7.24
CA LYS A 471 -42.56 -27.90 -8.26
C LYS A 471 -43.50 -29.08 -8.05
N ALA A 472 -43.68 -29.55 -6.81
CA ALA A 472 -44.60 -30.66 -6.51
C ALA A 472 -46.07 -30.32 -6.82
N LEU A 473 -46.49 -29.07 -6.60
CA LEU A 473 -47.82 -28.60 -6.93
C LEU A 473 -48.03 -28.48 -8.45
N GLU A 474 -47.03 -27.94 -9.16
CA GLU A 474 -47.02 -27.87 -10.62
C GLU A 474 -47.16 -29.27 -11.22
N GLU A 475 -46.34 -30.23 -10.79
CA GLU A 475 -46.45 -31.62 -11.22
C GLU A 475 -47.82 -32.25 -10.91
N ARG A 476 -48.43 -31.88 -9.78
CA ARG A 476 -49.78 -32.35 -9.43
C ARG A 476 -50.80 -31.82 -10.42
N TYR A 477 -50.75 -30.54 -10.78
CA TYR A 477 -51.66 -29.98 -11.79
C TYR A 477 -51.45 -30.65 -13.14
N TYR A 478 -50.21 -30.81 -13.61
CA TYR A 478 -49.94 -31.56 -14.84
C TYR A 478 -50.51 -32.98 -14.81
N ARG A 479 -50.34 -33.72 -13.70
CA ARG A 479 -50.95 -35.07 -13.56
C ARG A 479 -52.47 -35.04 -13.63
N GLN A 480 -53.11 -34.04 -13.03
CA GLN A 480 -54.58 -33.90 -13.06
C GLN A 480 -55.09 -33.57 -14.46
N PHE A 481 -54.42 -32.67 -15.19
CA PHE A 481 -54.75 -32.35 -16.58
C PHE A 481 -54.51 -33.54 -17.50
N THR A 482 -53.38 -34.25 -17.38
CA THR A 482 -53.12 -35.49 -18.13
C THR A 482 -54.21 -36.54 -17.91
N ALA A 483 -54.58 -36.81 -16.65
CA ALA A 483 -55.63 -37.79 -16.35
C ALA A 483 -57.01 -37.39 -16.91
N MET A 484 -57.29 -36.08 -16.97
CA MET A 484 -58.50 -35.55 -17.60
C MET A 484 -58.47 -35.71 -19.12
N GLU A 485 -57.34 -35.41 -19.79
CA GLU A 485 -57.16 -35.64 -21.23
C GLU A 485 -57.33 -37.13 -21.58
N ASP A 486 -56.74 -38.02 -20.79
CA ASP A 486 -56.88 -39.47 -20.98
C ASP A 486 -58.35 -39.90 -20.84
N ALA A 487 -59.06 -39.42 -19.82
CA ALA A 487 -60.48 -39.70 -19.64
C ALA A 487 -61.34 -39.16 -20.80
N ILE A 488 -61.06 -37.96 -21.28
CA ILE A 488 -61.77 -37.36 -22.42
C ILE A 488 -61.47 -38.13 -23.71
N ASN A 489 -60.23 -38.54 -23.94
CA ASN A 489 -59.86 -39.41 -25.06
C ASN A 489 -60.63 -40.73 -25.02
N MET A 490 -60.72 -41.37 -23.86
CA MET A 490 -61.50 -42.59 -23.68
C MET A 490 -63.00 -42.35 -23.94
N MET A 491 -63.56 -41.23 -23.45
CA MET A 491 -64.95 -40.86 -23.72
C MET A 491 -65.21 -40.58 -25.21
N ASN A 492 -64.29 -39.90 -25.89
CA ASN A 492 -64.38 -39.62 -27.32
C ASN A 492 -64.32 -40.93 -28.12
N ALA A 493 -63.42 -41.86 -27.75
CA ALA A 493 -63.33 -43.18 -28.36
C ALA A 493 -64.61 -44.02 -28.13
N GLN A 494 -65.18 -43.97 -26.93
CA GLN A 494 -66.43 -44.65 -26.59
C GLN A 494 -67.64 -44.04 -27.32
N SER A 495 -67.70 -42.71 -27.41
CA SER A 495 -68.72 -41.98 -28.17
C SER A 495 -68.65 -42.33 -29.66
N ALA A 496 -67.44 -42.35 -30.23
CA ALA A 496 -67.22 -42.78 -31.61
C ALA A 496 -67.65 -44.23 -31.84
N TRP A 497 -67.32 -45.14 -30.91
CA TRP A 497 -67.76 -46.53 -30.97
C TRP A 497 -69.29 -46.67 -30.90
N LEU A 498 -69.95 -45.96 -29.98
CA LEU A 498 -71.42 -45.94 -29.87
C LEU A 498 -72.07 -45.36 -31.13
N ALA A 499 -71.55 -44.24 -31.66
CA ALA A 499 -72.05 -43.64 -32.89
C ALA A 499 -71.93 -44.61 -34.07
N GLN A 500 -70.87 -45.41 -34.13
CA GLN A 500 -70.69 -46.45 -35.15
C GLN A 500 -71.70 -47.60 -35.00
N GLN A 501 -72.06 -47.97 -33.76
CA GLN A 501 -73.03 -49.02 -33.46
C GLN A 501 -74.49 -48.60 -33.71
N PHE A 502 -74.81 -47.30 -33.63
CA PHE A 502 -76.15 -46.76 -33.92
C PHE A 502 -76.32 -46.27 -35.38
N SER A 503 -75.22 -46.21 -36.14
CA SER A 503 -75.19 -45.78 -37.55
C SER A 503 -75.05 -46.94 -38.54
N GLY A 504 -74.88 -48.17 -38.06
CA GLY A 504 -75.02 -49.41 -38.83
C GLY A 504 -76.30 -50.11 -38.47
#